data_AF-A0A843E4Y3-F1
#
_entry.id   AF-A0A843E4Y3-F1
#
_cell.length_a   1.000
_cell.length_b   1.000
_cell.length_c   1.000
_cell.angle_alpha   90.00
_cell.angle_beta   90.00
_cell.angle_gamma   90.00
#
_symmetry.space_group_name_H-M   'P 1'
#
loop_
_entity.id
_entity.type
_entity.pdbx_description
1 polymer ?
#
loop_
_entity_poly.entity_id
_entity_poly.type
_entity_poly.pdbx_seq_one_letter_code
_entity_poly.pdbx_strand_id
1 'polypeptide(L)'
;MPYRPEYTIEINPNFGKKMGMSKTELKHIGIAVLALSVSFTILYMGVRNFFSTNWVINTLGWFGFSIVAVTFSFLLHELGHKFVSQKMGAWAEFRMYPAGLIMGLIVSIRGILIAAPGAVMIYGRI
;
A
#
# COMPACT_ATOMS: atom_id res chain seq x y z
N MET A 1 -25.72 -32.20 28.70
CA MET A 1 -24.89 -32.63 27.56
C MET A 1 -24.33 -31.38 26.91
N PRO A 2 -23.00 -31.18 26.79
CA PRO A 2 -22.47 -29.98 26.15
C PRO A 2 -22.64 -30.07 24.62
N TYR A 3 -23.07 -28.96 24.02
CA TYR A 3 -23.28 -28.77 22.58
C TYR A 3 -21.94 -28.83 21.82
N ARG A 4 -21.80 -29.73 20.85
CA ARG A 4 -20.69 -29.75 19.88
C ARG A 4 -21.19 -29.18 18.54
N PRO A 5 -20.68 -28.04 18.06
CA PRO A 5 -21.02 -27.58 16.72
C PRO A 5 -20.35 -28.47 15.65
N GLU A 6 -21.09 -28.74 14.59
CA GLU A 6 -20.82 -29.76 13.55
C GLU A 6 -20.25 -29.18 12.25
N TYR A 7 -19.66 -27.97 12.31
CA TYR A 7 -18.93 -27.42 11.16
C TYR A 7 -17.46 -27.84 11.24
N THR A 8 -17.03 -28.67 10.29
CA THR A 8 -15.60 -28.89 10.02
C THR A 8 -15.06 -27.61 9.41
N ILE A 9 -14.29 -26.84 10.18
CA ILE A 9 -13.48 -25.76 9.61
C ILE A 9 -12.49 -26.45 8.65
N GLU A 10 -12.71 -26.31 7.35
CA GLU A 10 -11.74 -26.74 6.34
C GLU A 10 -10.48 -25.89 6.46
N ILE A 11 -9.59 -26.34 7.34
CA ILE A 11 -8.29 -25.72 7.58
C ILE A 11 -7.39 -26.02 6.38
N ASN A 12 -7.16 -25.01 5.55
CA ASN A 12 -6.20 -25.11 4.45
C ASN A 12 -4.80 -25.48 5.02
N PRO A 13 -4.23 -26.65 4.68
CA PRO A 13 -2.96 -27.12 5.25
C PRO A 13 -1.74 -26.24 4.87
N ASN A 14 -1.93 -25.20 4.04
CA ASN A 14 -0.93 -24.17 3.76
C ASN A 14 -1.03 -22.93 4.67
N PHE A 15 -1.88 -22.92 5.70
CA PHE A 15 -1.90 -21.88 6.73
C PHE A 15 -0.48 -21.73 7.33
N GLY A 16 0.16 -20.58 7.08
CA GLY A 16 1.50 -20.25 7.59
C GLY A 16 2.69 -20.55 6.65
N LYS A 17 2.48 -21.17 5.47
CA LYS A 17 3.61 -21.60 4.61
C LYS A 17 4.31 -20.49 3.80
N LYS A 18 3.80 -19.26 3.79
CA LYS A 18 4.48 -18.11 3.16
C LYS A 18 4.68 -16.99 4.18
N MET A 19 5.75 -17.12 4.96
CA MET A 19 6.27 -16.01 5.78
C MET A 19 6.98 -14.94 4.92
N GLY A 20 7.28 -15.25 3.65
CA GLY A 20 7.97 -14.36 2.72
C GLY A 20 7.05 -13.40 1.95
N MET A 21 7.67 -12.36 1.38
CA MET A 21 7.00 -11.44 0.47
C MET A 21 6.73 -12.12 -0.87
N SER A 22 5.47 -12.11 -1.32
CA SER A 22 5.10 -12.69 -2.60
C SER A 22 5.57 -11.79 -3.75
N LYS A 23 5.86 -12.38 -4.92
CA LYS A 23 6.18 -11.59 -6.13
C LYS A 23 5.03 -10.63 -6.49
N THR A 24 3.79 -11.04 -6.24
CA THR A 24 2.60 -10.22 -6.48
C THR A 24 2.49 -9.07 -5.47
N GLU A 25 2.80 -9.35 -4.20
CA GLU A 25 2.83 -8.34 -3.13
C GLU A 25 3.87 -7.25 -3.43
N LEU A 26 5.10 -7.63 -3.80
CA LEU A 26 6.14 -6.68 -4.16
C LEU A 26 5.74 -5.81 -5.37
N LYS A 27 5.09 -6.41 -6.38
CA LYS A 27 4.54 -5.67 -7.52
C LYS A 27 3.49 -4.65 -7.07
N HIS A 28 2.57 -5.06 -6.20
CA HIS A 28 1.51 -4.19 -5.69
C HIS A 28 2.07 -3.04 -4.85
N ILE A 29 3.05 -3.31 -3.99
CA ILE A 29 3.77 -2.28 -3.22
C ILE A 29 4.46 -1.31 -4.18
N GLY A 30 5.17 -1.82 -5.19
CA GLY A 30 5.85 -0.97 -6.19
C GLY A 30 4.88 -0.05 -6.93
N ILE A 31 3.73 -0.59 -7.35
CA ILE A 31 2.68 0.20 -8.01
C ILE A 31 2.11 1.26 -7.06
N ALA A 32 1.81 0.90 -5.81
CA ALA A 32 1.29 1.82 -4.81
C ALA A 32 2.28 2.95 -4.49
N VAL A 33 3.57 2.62 -4.32
CA VAL A 33 4.64 3.61 -4.10
C VAL A 33 4.75 4.56 -5.27
N LEU A 34 4.79 4.05 -6.51
CA LEU A 34 4.87 4.90 -7.70
C LEU A 34 3.64 5.82 -7.82
N ALA A 35 2.43 5.27 -7.70
CA ALA A 35 1.19 6.04 -7.81
C ALA A 35 1.08 7.12 -6.72
N LEU A 36 1.41 6.79 -5.46
CA LEU A 36 1.44 7.77 -4.38
C LEU A 36 2.52 8.83 -4.59
N SER A 37 3.71 8.44 -5.03
CA SER A 37 4.81 9.39 -5.27
C SER A 37 4.44 10.40 -6.35
N VAL A 38 3.80 9.95 -7.43
CA VAL A 38 3.25 10.84 -8.47
C VAL A 38 2.18 11.76 -7.87
N SER A 39 1.26 11.22 -7.08
CA SER A 39 0.18 12.00 -6.46
C SER A 39 0.71 13.08 -5.51
N PHE A 40 1.71 12.76 -4.68
CA PHE A 40 2.39 13.73 -3.81
C PHE A 40 3.18 14.76 -4.60
N THR A 41 3.80 14.38 -5.71
CA THR A 41 4.51 15.33 -6.58
C THR A 41 3.56 16.36 -7.17
N ILE A 42 2.40 15.91 -7.68
CA ILE A 42 1.34 16.79 -8.19
C ILE A 42 0.82 17.70 -7.07
N LEU A 43 0.63 17.16 -5.86
CA LEU A 43 0.18 17.90 -4.69
C LEU A 43 1.16 19.02 -4.29
N TYR A 44 2.44 18.69 -4.12
CA TYR A 44 3.47 19.64 -3.65
C TYR A 44 3.85 20.66 -4.71
N MET A 45 3.97 20.23 -5.96
CA MET A 45 4.30 21.14 -7.05
C MET A 45 3.09 22.02 -7.38
N GLY A 46 1.87 21.47 -7.33
CA GLY A 46 0.64 22.14 -7.75
C GLY A 46 0.55 22.26 -9.28
N VAL A 47 -0.67 22.17 -9.81
CA VAL A 47 -0.94 22.10 -11.26
C VAL A 47 -0.39 23.30 -12.04
N ARG A 48 -0.39 24.49 -11.44
CA ARG A 48 0.08 25.73 -12.08
C ARG A 48 1.58 25.71 -12.39
N ASN A 49 2.38 25.03 -11.58
CA ASN A 49 3.84 25.01 -11.73
C ASN A 49 4.33 24.07 -12.85
N PHE A 50 3.45 23.22 -13.40
CA PHE A 50 3.76 22.43 -14.61
C PHE A 50 3.93 23.30 -15.86
N PHE A 51 3.43 24.54 -15.86
CA PHE A 51 3.54 25.47 -16.99
C PHE A 51 4.69 26.48 -16.86
N SER A 52 5.56 26.31 -15.85
CA SER A 52 6.71 27.19 -15.63
C SER A 52 7.90 26.82 -16.53
N THR A 53 8.77 27.79 -16.86
CA THR A 53 9.96 27.60 -17.70
C THR A 53 10.89 26.50 -17.18
N ASN A 54 10.94 26.27 -15.86
CA ASN A 54 11.81 25.29 -15.21
C ASN A 54 11.07 24.06 -14.67
N TRP A 55 9.90 23.73 -15.24
CA TRP A 55 9.03 22.67 -14.72
C TRP A 55 9.73 21.30 -14.61
N VAL A 56 10.64 20.95 -15.52
CA VAL A 56 11.34 19.65 -15.51
C VAL A 56 12.19 19.47 -14.25
N ILE A 57 13.04 20.45 -13.94
CA ILE A 57 13.95 20.40 -12.78
C ILE A 57 13.15 20.37 -11.48
N ASN A 58 12.10 21.20 -11.40
CA ASN A 58 11.23 21.29 -10.25
C ASN A 58 10.47 19.96 -10.01
N THR A 59 9.89 19.40 -11.08
CA THR A 59 9.19 18.11 -11.03
C THR A 59 10.12 17.00 -10.57
N LEU A 60 11.33 16.91 -11.12
CA LEU A 60 12.27 15.85 -10.79
C LEU A 60 12.74 15.93 -9.32
N GLY A 61 12.94 17.14 -8.81
CA GLY A 61 13.27 17.37 -7.40
C GLY A 61 12.16 16.91 -6.46
N TRP A 62 10.92 17.34 -6.69
CA TRP A 62 9.78 16.93 -5.86
C TRP A 62 9.45 15.45 -6.01
N PHE A 63 9.61 14.89 -7.20
CA PHE A 63 9.40 13.47 -7.43
C PHE A 63 10.42 12.61 -6.69
N GLY A 64 11.70 12.99 -6.73
CA GLY A 64 12.75 12.32 -5.96
C GLY A 64 12.46 12.36 -4.45
N PHE A 65 12.10 13.54 -3.92
CA PHE A 65 11.70 13.69 -2.53
C PHE A 65 10.47 12.83 -2.18
N SER A 66 9.44 12.86 -3.02
CA SER A 66 8.19 12.13 -2.81
C SER A 66 8.42 10.61 -2.82
N ILE A 67 9.22 10.08 -3.74
CA ILE A 67 9.57 8.65 -3.77
C ILE A 67 10.22 8.23 -2.46
N VAL A 68 11.19 8.99 -1.97
CA VAL A 68 11.89 8.64 -0.72
C VAL A 68 10.92 8.70 0.45
N ALA A 69 10.19 9.81 0.59
CA ALA A 69 9.24 10.00 1.69
C ALA A 69 8.13 8.93 1.70
N VAL A 70 7.51 8.67 0.54
CA VAL A 70 6.46 7.66 0.39
C VAL A 70 7.02 6.27 0.65
N THR A 71 8.18 5.92 0.08
CA THR A 71 8.77 4.60 0.29
C THR A 71 9.00 4.37 1.78
N PHE A 72 9.63 5.30 2.50
CA PHE A 72 9.86 5.09 3.93
C PHE A 72 8.56 5.11 4.74
N SER A 73 7.65 6.04 4.48
CA SER A 73 6.39 6.14 5.24
C SER A 73 5.48 4.94 4.99
N PHE A 74 5.15 4.65 3.73
CA PHE A 74 4.23 3.60 3.34
C PHE A 74 4.82 2.20 3.53
N LEU A 75 6.06 1.96 3.10
CA LEU A 75 6.66 0.63 3.21
C LEU A 75 6.81 0.21 4.67
N LEU A 76 7.28 1.12 5.54
CA LEU A 76 7.39 0.80 6.98
C LEU A 76 6.01 0.61 7.62
N HIS A 77 5.00 1.37 7.21
CA HIS A 77 3.63 1.21 7.68
C HIS A 77 3.07 -0.18 7.36
N GLU A 78 3.15 -0.60 6.10
CA GLU A 78 2.62 -1.90 5.65
C GLU A 78 3.44 -3.08 6.19
N LEU A 79 4.76 -2.94 6.27
CA LEU A 79 5.63 -3.95 6.89
C LEU A 79 5.33 -4.09 8.38
N GLY A 80 4.98 -2.99 9.08
CA GLY A 80 4.57 -3.03 10.48
C GLY A 80 3.32 -3.90 10.69
N HIS A 81 2.26 -3.67 9.91
CA HIS A 81 1.04 -4.48 9.97
C HIS A 81 1.32 -5.96 9.70
N LYS A 82 2.13 -6.25 8.68
CA LYS A 82 2.53 -7.61 8.33
C LYS A 82 3.36 -8.26 9.44
N PHE A 83 4.36 -7.55 9.96
CA PHE A 83 5.26 -8.06 11.00
C PHE A 83 4.50 -8.40 12.28
N VAL A 84 3.60 -7.52 12.73
CA VAL A 84 2.77 -7.78 13.90
C VAL A 84 1.87 -9.00 13.68
N SER A 85 1.23 -9.10 12.51
CA SER A 85 0.34 -10.22 12.18
C SER A 85 1.07 -11.56 12.13
N GLN A 86 2.25 -11.58 11.50
CA GLN A 86 3.10 -12.76 11.42
C GLN A 86 3.65 -13.17 12.80
N LYS A 87 4.00 -12.20 13.65
CA LYS A 87 4.43 -12.46 15.04
C LYS A 87 3.32 -13.11 15.87
N MET A 88 2.05 -12.81 15.57
CA MET A 88 0.88 -13.40 16.21
C MET A 88 0.49 -14.77 15.61
N GLY A 89 1.27 -15.32 14.68
CA GLY A 89 1.01 -16.61 14.04
C GLY A 89 -0.06 -16.57 12.94
N ALA A 90 -0.51 -15.38 12.53
CA ALA A 90 -1.43 -15.20 11.41
C ALA A 90 -0.67 -15.06 10.09
N TRP A 91 -1.30 -15.45 8.98
CA TRP A 91 -0.79 -15.17 7.65
C TRP A 91 -1.18 -13.74 7.24
N ALA A 92 -0.30 -13.01 6.56
CA ALA A 92 -0.51 -11.64 6.12
C ALA A 92 0.10 -11.38 4.74
N GLU A 93 -0.67 -10.77 3.83
CA GLU A 93 -0.21 -10.36 2.49
C GLU A 93 -0.81 -9.01 2.09
N PHE A 94 0.03 -8.07 1.65
CA PHE A 94 -0.44 -6.80 1.13
C PHE A 94 -1.12 -6.94 -0.25
N ARG A 95 -2.29 -6.33 -0.39
CA ARG A 95 -3.03 -6.23 -1.65
C ARG A 95 -3.34 -4.77 -1.94
N MET A 96 -2.86 -4.28 -3.08
CA MET A 96 -3.20 -2.92 -3.52
C MET A 96 -4.68 -2.82 -3.87
N TYR A 97 -5.22 -1.62 -3.70
CA TYR A 97 -6.56 -1.28 -4.15
C TYR A 97 -6.47 -0.26 -5.30
N PRO A 98 -6.54 -0.70 -6.57
CA PRO A 98 -6.30 0.15 -7.73
C PRO A 98 -7.22 1.37 -7.81
N ALA A 99 -8.51 1.19 -7.44
CA ALA A 99 -9.47 2.29 -7.45
C ALA A 99 -9.10 3.39 -6.45
N GLY A 100 -8.58 3.01 -5.27
CA GLY A 100 -8.09 3.97 -4.28
C GLY A 100 -6.87 4.75 -4.76
N LEU A 101 -5.94 4.09 -5.45
CA LEU A 101 -4.77 4.75 -6.06
C LEU A 101 -5.17 5.75 -7.16
N ILE A 102 -6.09 5.35 -8.04
CA ILE A 102 -6.61 6.22 -9.11
C ILE A 102 -7.34 7.41 -8.50
N MET A 103 -8.17 7.18 -7.47
CA MET A 103 -8.85 8.24 -6.76
C MET A 103 -7.86 9.22 -6.13
N GLY A 104 -6.83 8.73 -5.43
CA GLY A 104 -5.78 9.56 -4.85
C GLY A 104 -5.09 10.45 -5.89
N LEU A 105 -4.80 9.90 -7.06
CA LEU A 105 -4.19 10.62 -8.17
C LEU A 105 -5.11 11.73 -8.71
N ILE A 106 -6.38 11.44 -8.95
CA ILE A 106 -7.37 12.43 -9.43
C ILE A 106 -7.56 13.56 -8.42
N VAL A 107 -7.71 13.20 -7.13
CA VAL A 107 -7.95 14.19 -6.08
C VAL A 107 -6.71 15.06 -5.84
N SER A 108 -5.49 14.51 -6.03
CA SER A 108 -4.22 15.25 -5.89
C SER A 108 -4.12 16.48 -6.79
N ILE A 109 -4.76 16.44 -7.96
CA ILE A 109 -4.82 17.55 -8.92
C ILE A 109 -5.55 18.75 -8.31
N ARG A 110 -6.52 18.51 -7.41
CA ARG A 110 -7.29 19.54 -6.70
C ARG A 110 -6.58 20.06 -5.46
N GLY A 111 -5.37 19.60 -5.15
CA GLY A 111 -4.62 20.02 -3.97
C GLY A 111 -4.99 19.25 -2.69
N ILE A 112 -5.70 18.14 -2.80
CA ILE A 112 -6.06 17.27 -1.66
C ILE A 112 -5.54 15.87 -1.99
N LEU A 113 -5.02 15.13 -1.00
CA LEU A 113 -4.59 13.75 -1.22
C LEU A 113 -5.35 12.78 -0.31
N ILE A 114 -6.02 11.81 -0.92
CA ILE A 114 -6.61 10.67 -0.23
C ILE A 114 -5.74 9.45 -0.55
N ALA A 115 -4.91 9.06 0.41
CA ALA A 115 -4.06 7.89 0.26
C ALA A 115 -4.84 6.62 0.62
N ALA A 116 -5.33 5.92 -0.40
CA ALA A 116 -5.96 4.60 -0.26
C ALA A 116 -5.15 3.54 -1.03
N PRO A 117 -3.95 3.17 -0.54
CA PRO A 117 -3.03 2.31 -1.28
C PRO A 117 -3.49 0.85 -1.38
N GLY A 118 -4.14 0.34 -0.35
CA GLY A 118 -4.51 -1.06 -0.22
C GLY A 118 -4.70 -1.46 1.23
N ALA A 119 -4.70 -2.76 1.48
CA ALA A 119 -4.79 -3.32 2.82
C ALA A 119 -3.91 -4.58 2.96
N VAL A 120 -3.40 -4.81 4.17
CA VAL A 120 -2.80 -6.09 4.55
C VAL A 120 -3.93 -7.07 4.86
N MET A 121 -4.05 -8.10 4.04
CA MET A 121 -5.03 -9.17 4.24
C MET A 121 -4.49 -10.13 5.30
N ILE A 122 -5.11 -10.14 6.47
CA ILE A 122 -4.72 -10.99 7.60
C ILE A 122 -5.69 -12.16 7.71
N TYR A 123 -5.13 -13.37 7.75
CA TYR A 123 -5.89 -14.60 7.98
C TYR A 123 -5.31 -15.30 9.22
N GLY A 124 -6.05 -15.20 10.31
CA GLY A 124 -5.73 -15.82 11.60
C GLY A 124 -6.48 -17.13 11.80
N ARG A 125 -5.93 -17.99 12.66
CA ARG A 125 -6.62 -19.15 13.22
C ARG A 125 -7.35 -18.68 14.47
N ILE A 126 -8.68 -18.62 14.43
CA ILE A 126 -9.56 -18.51 15.60
C ILE A 126 -10.22 -19.87 15.82
#